data_AF-A0AAD5T1C2-F1
#
_entry.id   AF-A0AAD5T1C2-F1
#
_cell.length_a   1.000
_cell.length_b   1.000
_cell.length_c   1.000
_cell.angle_alpha   90.00
_cell.angle_beta   90.00
_cell.angle_gamma   90.00
#
_symmetry.space_group_name_H-M   'P 1'
#
loop_
_entity.id
_entity.type
_entity.pdbx_description
1 polymer ?
#
loop_
_entity_poly.entity_id
_entity_poly.type
_entity_poly.pdbx_seq_one_letter_code
_entity_poly.pdbx_strand_id
1 'polypeptide(L)'
;FTNNKGFAEDLTEGKFSYPVIHYIQTSHHKINPNAAQTQLTLASITDPTSRQLFNILKQRTTDVELKRYAIRIMQSTLDGMKQELLRREDEARTETARLGGNPELEKIIDYLGVAYQ
;
A
#
# COMPACT_ATOMS: atom_id res chain seq x y z
N PHE A 1 0.15 6.65 -18.36
CA PHE A 1 -0.98 5.88 -17.79
C PHE A 1 -1.76 6.63 -16.69
N THR A 2 -1.71 7.96 -16.61
CA THR A 2 -2.14 8.69 -15.40
C THR A 2 -3.51 9.37 -15.46
N ASN A 3 -4.26 9.27 -16.55
CA ASN A 3 -5.56 9.93 -16.67
C ASN A 3 -6.72 8.95 -16.77
N ASN A 4 -7.12 8.28 -15.66
CA ASN A 4 -8.46 7.66 -15.58
C ASN A 4 -8.94 7.21 -14.17
N LYS A 5 -8.23 7.54 -13.09
CA LYS A 5 -8.64 7.10 -11.74
C LYS A 5 -9.05 8.28 -10.87
N GLY A 6 -10.22 8.20 -10.25
CA GLY A 6 -10.69 9.19 -9.29
C GLY A 6 -9.85 9.20 -8.00
N PHE A 7 -9.99 10.25 -7.19
CA PHE A 7 -9.31 10.35 -5.90
C PHE A 7 -9.56 9.13 -5.02
N ALA A 8 -8.48 8.45 -4.61
CA ALA A 8 -8.48 7.23 -3.80
C ALA A 8 -9.49 6.18 -4.29
N GLU A 9 -9.48 5.90 -5.59
CA GLU A 9 -10.42 4.99 -6.25
C GLU A 9 -10.45 3.59 -5.62
N ASP A 10 -9.31 3.05 -5.18
CA ASP A 10 -9.24 1.76 -4.49
C ASP A 10 -10.19 1.68 -3.27
N LEU A 11 -10.39 2.80 -2.56
CA LEU A 11 -11.35 2.87 -1.44
C LEU A 11 -12.81 2.81 -1.92
N THR A 12 -13.07 3.35 -3.11
CA THR A 12 -14.40 3.29 -3.75
C THR A 12 -14.69 1.88 -4.25
N GLU A 13 -13.69 1.20 -4.79
CA GLU A 13 -13.79 -0.20 -5.21
C GLU A 13 -13.91 -1.17 -4.01
N GLY A 14 -13.47 -0.73 -2.82
CA GLY A 14 -13.33 -1.60 -1.64
C GLY A 14 -12.17 -2.59 -1.80
N LYS A 15 -11.11 -2.17 -2.49
CA LYS A 15 -9.98 -3.02 -2.89
C LYS A 15 -8.97 -3.16 -1.76
N PHE A 16 -8.54 -4.41 -1.52
CA PHE A 16 -7.42 -4.71 -0.64
C PHE A 16 -6.09 -4.51 -1.37
N SER A 17 -5.74 -3.26 -1.65
CA SER A 17 -4.44 -2.92 -2.25
C SER A 17 -3.30 -3.10 -1.25
N TYR A 18 -2.05 -3.12 -1.75
CA TYR A 18 -0.86 -3.30 -0.90
C TYR A 18 -0.84 -2.41 0.35
N PRO A 19 -1.03 -1.07 0.26
CA PRO A 19 -1.02 -0.22 1.46
C PRO A 19 -2.15 -0.55 2.44
N VAL A 20 -3.33 -0.93 1.96
CA VAL A 20 -4.46 -1.34 2.80
C VAL A 20 -4.14 -2.63 3.56
N ILE A 21 -3.66 -3.66 2.86
CA ILE A 21 -3.29 -4.95 3.45
C ILE A 21 -2.18 -4.74 4.48
N HIS A 22 -1.12 -4.01 4.10
CA HIS A 22 0.03 -3.78 4.96
C HIS A 22 -0.37 -2.99 6.21
N TYR A 23 -1.20 -1.95 6.08
CA TYR A 23 -1.68 -1.18 7.22
C TYR A 23 -2.43 -2.06 8.23
N ILE A 24 -3.37 -2.88 7.74
CA ILE A 24 -4.14 -3.78 8.60
C ILE A 24 -3.18 -4.78 9.27
N GLN A 25 -2.34 -5.48 8.50
CA GLN A 25 -1.43 -6.50 9.04
C GLN A 25 -0.42 -5.95 10.06
N THR A 26 0.17 -4.78 9.80
CA THR A 26 1.16 -4.18 10.70
C THR A 26 0.50 -3.66 11.98
N SER A 27 -0.71 -3.12 11.90
CA SER A 27 -1.50 -2.74 13.07
C SER A 27 -1.90 -3.95 13.91
N HIS A 28 -2.19 -5.08 13.26
CA HIS A 28 -2.44 -6.36 13.91
C HIS A 28 -1.27 -6.89 14.71
N HIS A 29 -0.10 -6.92 14.07
CA HIS A 29 1.12 -7.44 14.67
C HIS A 29 1.55 -6.64 15.91
N LYS A 30 1.31 -5.31 15.90
CA LYS A 30 1.55 -4.45 17.07
C LYS A 30 0.69 -4.83 18.29
N ILE A 31 -0.53 -5.34 18.08
CA ILE A 31 -1.46 -5.69 19.16
C ILE A 31 -1.30 -7.15 19.59
N ASN A 32 -1.08 -8.07 18.66
CA ASN A 32 -0.86 -9.48 18.96
C ASN A 32 0.30 -10.03 18.11
N PRO A 33 1.54 -10.00 18.64
CA PRO A 33 2.72 -10.44 17.89
C PRO A 33 2.73 -11.95 17.62
N ASN A 34 1.92 -12.73 18.35
CA ASN A 34 1.85 -14.18 18.25
C ASN A 34 0.63 -14.66 17.43
N ALA A 35 -0.20 -13.76 16.91
CA ALA A 35 -1.29 -14.13 16.02
C ALA A 35 -0.73 -14.61 14.68
N ALA A 36 -0.89 -15.90 14.37
CA ALA A 36 -0.64 -16.42 13.04
C ALA A 36 -1.49 -15.64 12.03
N GLN A 37 -0.84 -15.18 10.97
CA GLN A 37 -1.34 -14.23 9.99
C GLN A 37 -2.39 -14.91 9.08
N THR A 38 -3.60 -15.18 9.59
CA THR A 38 -4.54 -16.03 8.85
C THR A 38 -5.94 -15.38 8.80
N GLN A 39 -6.26 -14.88 7.60
CA GLN A 39 -7.52 -14.30 7.13
C GLN A 39 -7.90 -12.92 7.71
N LEU A 40 -7.95 -11.91 6.82
CA LEU A 40 -8.54 -10.59 7.08
C LEU A 40 -10.07 -10.72 7.24
N THR A 41 -10.53 -11.16 8.41
CA THR A 41 -11.94 -11.08 8.81
C THR A 41 -12.13 -9.97 9.84
N LEU A 42 -13.29 -9.32 9.85
CA LEU A 42 -13.57 -8.23 10.82
C LEU A 42 -13.40 -8.69 12.29
N ALA A 43 -13.66 -9.96 12.58
CA ALA A 43 -13.47 -10.55 13.90
C ALA A 43 -11.99 -10.71 14.26
N SER A 44 -11.14 -10.99 13.26
CA SER A 44 -9.68 -11.00 13.41
C SER A 44 -9.12 -9.60 13.57
N ILE A 45 -9.85 -8.54 13.14
CA ILE A 45 -9.41 -7.16 13.29
C ILE A 45 -9.65 -6.68 14.72
N THR A 46 -8.62 -6.23 15.46
CA THR A 46 -8.68 -5.91 16.90
C THR A 46 -8.39 -4.44 17.14
N ASP A 47 -7.50 -3.86 16.33
CA ASP A 47 -7.18 -2.44 16.33
C ASP A 47 -8.39 -1.59 15.89
N PRO A 48 -8.86 -0.62 16.70
CA PRO A 48 -9.99 0.24 16.36
C PRO A 48 -9.79 0.99 15.03
N THR A 49 -8.58 1.48 14.76
CA THR A 49 -8.26 2.23 13.52
C THR A 49 -8.26 1.34 12.27
N SER A 50 -7.76 0.11 12.39
CA SER A 50 -7.81 -0.89 11.33
C SER A 50 -9.24 -1.36 11.05
N ARG A 51 -10.08 -1.47 12.09
CA ARG A 51 -11.53 -1.73 11.92
C ARG A 51 -12.21 -0.57 11.20
N GLN A 52 -11.83 0.67 11.50
CA GLN A 52 -12.36 1.85 10.80
C GLN A 52 -12.00 1.82 9.31
N LEU A 53 -10.74 1.55 8.96
CA LEU A 53 -10.33 1.40 7.55
C LEU A 53 -11.11 0.28 6.86
N PHE A 54 -11.23 -0.88 7.51
CA PHE A 54 -11.99 -2.01 6.98
C PHE A 54 -13.47 -1.65 6.73
N ASN A 55 -14.10 -0.92 7.66
CA ASN A 55 -15.48 -0.47 7.49
C ASN A 55 -15.63 0.53 6.33
N ILE A 56 -14.67 1.44 6.15
CA ILE A 56 -14.64 2.38 5.01
C ILE A 56 -14.56 1.61 3.69
N LEU A 57 -13.70 0.60 3.61
CA LEU A 57 -13.57 -0.26 2.41
C LEU A 57 -14.86 -1.06 2.14
N LYS A 58 -15.49 -1.60 3.19
CA LYS A 58 -16.77 -2.32 3.08
C LYS A 58 -17.90 -1.42 2.57
N GLN A 59 -17.87 -0.13 2.92
CA GLN A 59 -18.87 0.84 2.49
C GLN A 59 -18.73 1.25 1.02
N ARG A 60 -17.58 0.99 0.37
CA ARG A 60 -17.31 1.43 -1.02
C ARG A 60 -17.62 2.91 -1.22
N THR A 61 -17.18 3.73 -0.27
CA THR A 61 -17.61 5.11 -0.15
C THR A 61 -17.09 6.00 -1.29
N THR A 62 -17.94 6.90 -1.77
CA THR A 62 -17.58 7.98 -2.69
C THR A 62 -17.24 9.29 -1.95
N ASP A 63 -17.47 9.35 -0.64
CA ASP A 63 -17.24 10.53 0.19
C ASP A 63 -15.75 10.87 0.29
N VAL A 64 -15.41 12.08 -0.13
CA VAL A 64 -14.04 12.58 -0.17
C VAL A 64 -13.46 12.76 1.25
N GLU A 65 -14.28 13.11 2.25
CA GLU A 65 -13.82 13.27 3.63
C GLU A 65 -13.47 11.94 4.28
N LEU A 66 -14.28 10.90 4.04
CA LEU A 66 -13.97 9.54 4.48
C LEU A 66 -12.70 9.00 3.81
N LYS A 67 -12.50 9.31 2.51
CA LYS A 67 -11.25 8.97 1.80
C LYS A 67 -10.04 9.71 2.37
N ARG A 68 -10.15 11.01 2.65
CA ARG A 68 -9.09 11.79 3.33
C ARG A 68 -8.76 11.22 4.69
N TYR A 69 -9.78 10.83 5.45
CA TYR A 69 -9.59 10.19 6.74
C TYR A 69 -8.85 8.85 6.63
N ALA A 70 -9.25 7.98 5.69
CA ALA A 70 -8.57 6.71 5.42
C ALA A 70 -7.10 6.91 5.03
N ILE A 71 -6.79 7.90 4.19
CA ILE A 71 -5.40 8.23 3.85
C ILE A 71 -4.63 8.70 5.08
N ARG A 72 -5.22 9.57 5.91
CA ARG A 72 -4.57 10.11 7.11
C ARG A 72 -4.18 9.01 8.09
N ILE A 73 -5.06 8.05 8.35
CA ILE A 73 -4.75 6.95 9.28
C ILE A 73 -3.68 6.01 8.71
N MET A 74 -3.60 5.86 7.38
CA MET A 74 -2.60 5.05 6.69
C MET A 74 -1.29 5.78 6.38
N GLN A 75 -1.14 7.06 6.76
CA GLN A 75 -0.01 7.88 6.32
C GLN A 75 1.35 7.23 6.62
N SER A 76 1.54 6.71 7.83
CA SER A 76 2.80 6.05 8.20
C SER A 76 3.11 4.80 7.37
N THR A 77 2.09 4.07 6.91
CA THR A 77 2.24 2.94 6.00
C THR A 77 2.59 3.40 4.58
N LEU A 78 1.98 4.49 4.11
CA LEU A 78 2.30 5.07 2.81
C LEU A 78 3.74 5.58 2.76
N ASP A 79 4.20 6.23 3.83
CA ASP A 79 5.58 6.71 3.95
C ASP A 79 6.57 5.52 3.96
N GLY A 80 6.26 4.45 4.70
CA GLY A 80 7.07 3.23 4.70
C GLY A 80 7.07 2.52 3.34
N MET A 81 5.95 2.53 2.61
CA MET A 81 5.85 1.95 1.26
C MET A 81 6.76 2.68 0.27
N LYS A 82 6.88 4.02 0.36
CA LYS A 82 7.84 4.77 -0.46
C LYS A 82 9.27 4.27 -0.25
N GLN A 83 9.67 4.02 1.00
CA GLN A 83 11.00 3.48 1.29
C GLN A 83 11.18 2.05 0.75
N GLU A 84 10.15 1.21 0.84
CA GLU A 84 10.19 -0.14 0.29
C GLU A 84 10.28 -0.15 -1.25
N LEU A 85 9.63 0.80 -1.94
CA LEU A 85 9.74 0.96 -3.38
C LEU A 85 11.17 1.35 -3.78
N LEU A 86 11.77 2.34 -3.11
CA LEU A 86 13.16 2.74 -3.33
C LEU A 86 14.13 1.58 -3.10
N ARG A 87 13.91 0.80 -2.03
CA ARG A 87 14.71 -0.39 -1.73
C ARG A 87 14.61 -1.44 -2.84
N ARG A 88 13.40 -1.72 -3.34
CA ARG A 88 13.18 -2.68 -4.44
C ARG A 88 13.74 -2.18 -5.77
N GLU A 89 13.69 -0.88 -6.01
CA GLU A 89 14.32 -0.26 -7.17
C GLU A 89 15.84 -0.50 -7.17
N ASP A 90 16.48 -0.26 -6.02
CA ASP A 90 17.92 -0.49 -5.83
C ASP A 90 18.30 -1.98 -6.00
N GLU A 91 17.49 -2.89 -5.42
CA GLU A 91 17.66 -4.33 -5.63
C GLU A 91 17.57 -4.71 -7.12
N ALA A 92 16.57 -4.18 -7.83
CA ALA A 92 16.38 -4.45 -9.25
C ALA A 92 17.53 -3.93 -10.11
N ARG A 93 18.06 -2.74 -9.80
CA ARG A 93 19.22 -2.15 -10.49
C ARG A 93 20.50 -2.94 -10.22
N THR A 94 20.74 -3.30 -8.96
CA THR A 94 21.89 -4.10 -8.56
C THR A 94 21.90 -5.45 -9.29
N GLU A 95 20.75 -6.12 -9.37
CA GLU A 95 20.64 -7.40 -10.07
C GLU A 95 20.81 -7.25 -11.59
N THR A 96 20.24 -6.19 -12.18
CA THR A 96 20.43 -5.89 -13.60
C THR A 96 21.90 -5.67 -13.94
N ALA A 97 22.62 -4.90 -13.13
CA ALA A 97 24.06 -4.69 -13.27
C ALA A 97 24.84 -6.00 -13.11
N ARG A 98 24.47 -6.83 -12.12
CA ARG A 98 25.10 -8.14 -11.87
C ARG A 98 25.00 -9.08 -13.06
N LEU A 99 23.91 -9.01 -13.82
CA LEU A 99 23.65 -9.85 -15.00
C LEU A 99 24.24 -9.30 -16.32
N GLY A 100 25.02 -8.23 -16.27
CA GLY A 100 25.68 -7.64 -17.44
C GLY A 100 25.03 -6.36 -17.97
N GLY A 101 24.04 -5.81 -17.25
CA GLY A 101 23.40 -4.53 -17.57
C GLY A 101 22.34 -4.63 -18.67
N ASN A 102 21.34 -3.75 -18.60
CA ASN A 102 20.32 -3.63 -19.65
C ASN A 102 19.79 -2.18 -19.70
N PRO A 103 20.30 -1.35 -20.63
CA PRO A 103 19.93 0.07 -20.72
C PRO A 103 18.45 0.31 -20.97
N GLU A 104 17.76 -0.58 -21.70
CA GLU A 104 16.33 -0.43 -21.95
C GLU A 104 15.49 -0.76 -20.70
N LEU A 105 15.92 -1.76 -19.93
CA LEU A 105 15.29 -2.05 -18.64
C LEU A 105 15.52 -0.92 -17.62
N GLU A 106 16.72 -0.36 -17.57
CA GLU A 106 17.04 0.77 -16.68
C GLU A 106 16.16 2.00 -16.98
N LYS A 107 15.91 2.32 -18.27
CA LYS A 107 14.96 3.38 -18.66
C LYS A 107 13.53 3.10 -18.18
N ILE A 108 13.10 1.84 -18.18
CA ILE A 108 11.78 1.45 -17.65
C ILE A 108 11.75 1.68 -16.13
N ILE A 109 12.81 1.28 -15.42
CA ILE A 109 12.92 1.50 -13.97
C ILE A 109 12.92 3.00 -13.65
N ASP A 110 13.69 3.81 -14.39
CA ASP A 110 13.71 5.28 -14.26
C ASP A 110 12.30 5.86 -14.46
N TYR A 111 11.61 5.43 -15.52
CA TYR A 111 10.25 5.88 -15.81
C TYR A 111 9.26 5.54 -14.70
N LEU A 112 9.37 4.33 -14.12
CA LEU A 112 8.52 3.92 -12.99
C LEU A 112 8.87 4.69 -11.71
N GLY A 113 10.15 5.02 -11.51
CA GLY A 113 10.68 5.79 -10.37
C GLY A 113 10.02 7.16 -10.17
N VAL A 114 9.69 7.84 -11.26
CA VAL A 114 9.05 9.17 -11.24
C VAL A 114 7.77 9.20 -10.42
N ALA A 115 7.06 8.07 -10.28
CA ALA A 115 5.79 8.01 -9.57
C ALA A 115 5.92 8.12 -8.03
N TYR A 116 7.11 7.87 -7.47
CA TYR A 116 7.33 7.84 -6.02
C TYR A 116 8.55 8.64 -5.55
N GLN A 117 9.30 9.29 -6.45
CA GLN A 117 10.27 10.32 -6.12
C GLN A 117 9.59 11.54 -5.51
#